data_AF-A0A841KCF0-F1
#
_entry.id   AF-A0A841KCF0-F1
#
_cell.length_a   1.000
_cell.length_b   1.000
_cell.length_c   1.000
_cell.angle_alpha   90.00
_cell.angle_beta   90.00
_cell.angle_gamma   90.00
#
_symmetry.space_group_name_H-M   'P 1'
#
loop_
_entity.id
_entity.type
_entity.pdbx_description
1 polymer ?
#
loop_
_entity_poly.entity_id
_entity_poly.type
_entity_poly.pdbx_seq_one_letter_code
_entity_poly.pdbx_strand_id
1 'polypeptide(L)'
;MPRKITIYHRSGATAELYTIDAREAVVGHPGEWSFQPFPAEKKQELAPEAKAGDEAAAGDKPRFVAVHRGKGSYSVMDGDKEVVEKLTKEEAEKKAAELNAAG
;
A
#
# COMPACT_ATOMS: atom_id res chain seq x y z
N MET A 1 -23.01 -18.52 -16.64
CA MET A 1 -22.64 -17.79 -15.41
C MET A 1 -22.08 -16.43 -15.81
N PRO A 2 -22.56 -15.31 -15.23
CA PRO A 2 -22.01 -14.00 -15.53
C PRO A 2 -20.53 -13.94 -15.12
N ARG A 3 -19.68 -13.35 -15.96
CA ARG A 3 -18.24 -13.23 -15.69
C ARG A 3 -17.99 -12.07 -14.75
N LYS A 4 -17.11 -12.27 -13.78
CA LYS A 4 -16.57 -11.18 -12.96
C LYS A 4 -15.42 -10.52 -13.71
N ILE A 5 -15.32 -9.21 -13.59
CA ILE A 5 -14.25 -8.39 -14.14
C ILE A 5 -13.78 -7.40 -13.08
N THR A 6 -12.50 -7.04 -13.17
CA THR A 6 -11.92 -6.02 -12.32
C THR A 6 -12.17 -4.64 -12.93
N ILE A 7 -12.67 -3.70 -12.13
CA ILE A 7 -12.75 -2.28 -12.48
C ILE A 7 -11.91 -1.45 -11.51
N TYR A 8 -11.49 -0.28 -11.96
CA TYR A 8 -10.60 0.61 -11.26
C TYR A 8 -11.38 1.81 -10.73
N HIS A 9 -11.16 2.12 -9.46
CA HIS A 9 -11.66 3.33 -8.84
C HIS A 9 -10.66 4.46 -8.99
N ARG A 10 -11.16 5.70 -9.05
CA ARG A 10 -10.38 6.95 -9.05
C ARG A 10 -9.36 7.03 -7.91
N SER A 11 -9.66 6.45 -6.74
CA SER A 11 -8.74 6.45 -5.60
C SER A 11 -7.55 5.50 -5.77
N GLY A 12 -7.53 4.68 -6.82
CA GLY A 12 -6.54 3.63 -7.02
C GLY A 12 -6.93 2.27 -6.44
N ALA A 13 -8.10 2.16 -5.80
CA ALA A 13 -8.69 0.88 -5.42
C ALA A 13 -9.19 0.11 -6.65
N THR A 14 -9.31 -1.22 -6.52
CA THR A 14 -9.92 -2.08 -7.54
C THR A 14 -11.11 -2.82 -6.94
N ALA A 15 -12.10 -3.13 -7.76
CA ALA A 15 -13.27 -3.90 -7.37
C ALA A 15 -13.56 -5.01 -8.39
N GLU A 16 -13.88 -6.21 -7.93
CA GLU A 16 -14.32 -7.32 -8.77
C GLU A 16 -15.85 -7.39 -8.81
N LEU A 17 -16.43 -7.01 -9.94
CA LEU A 17 -17.89 -6.96 -10.14
C LEU A 17 -18.32 -7.85 -11.31
N TYR A 18 -19.58 -8.27 -11.34
CA TYR A 18 -20.11 -8.91 -12.53
C TYR A 18 -20.13 -7.91 -13.70
N THR A 19 -20.03 -8.41 -14.93
CA THR A 19 -19.97 -7.56 -16.13
C THR A 19 -21.14 -6.56 -16.23
N ILE A 20 -22.31 -6.94 -15.72
CA ILE A 20 -23.51 -6.10 -15.71
C ILE A 20 -23.32 -4.94 -14.71
N ASP A 21 -23.01 -5.26 -13.46
CA ASP A 21 -22.81 -4.27 -12.38
C ASP A 21 -21.63 -3.33 -12.67
N ALA A 22 -20.54 -3.88 -13.24
CA ALA A 22 -19.37 -3.10 -13.65
C ALA A 22 -19.71 -2.06 -14.71
N ARG A 23 -20.57 -2.43 -15.68
CA ARG A 23 -21.03 -1.50 -16.72
C ARG A 23 -21.95 -0.44 -16.13
N GLU A 24 -22.83 -0.81 -15.21
CA GLU A 24 -23.70 0.14 -14.52
C GLU A 24 -22.87 1.15 -13.70
N ALA A 25 -21.86 0.69 -12.97
CA ALA A 25 -20.97 1.57 -12.19
C ALA A 25 -20.21 2.57 -13.08
N VAL A 26 -19.63 2.12 -14.19
CA VAL A 26 -18.89 3.02 -15.11
C VAL A 26 -19.83 4.00 -15.82
N VAL A 27 -21.06 3.59 -16.16
CA VAL A 27 -22.03 4.46 -16.81
C VAL A 27 -22.65 5.46 -15.83
N GLY A 28 -22.98 5.03 -14.60
CA GLY A 28 -23.55 5.89 -13.56
C GLY A 28 -22.53 6.83 -12.93
N HIS A 29 -21.26 6.42 -12.89
CA HIS A 29 -20.19 7.14 -12.21
C HIS A 29 -18.88 7.15 -13.04
N PRO A 30 -18.89 7.77 -14.25
CA PRO A 30 -17.74 7.71 -15.18
C PRO A 30 -16.48 8.42 -14.68
N GLY A 31 -16.60 9.30 -13.68
CA GLY A 31 -15.46 9.98 -13.04
C GLY A 31 -14.90 9.26 -11.81
N GLU A 32 -15.56 8.20 -11.36
CA GLU A 32 -15.17 7.42 -10.18
C GLU A 32 -14.73 6.01 -10.57
N TRP A 33 -15.37 5.41 -11.56
CA TRP A 33 -15.11 4.04 -12.00
C TRP A 33 -14.71 3.96 -13.47
N SER A 34 -13.74 3.09 -13.76
CA SER A 34 -13.22 2.88 -15.12
C SER A 34 -12.84 1.42 -15.34
N PHE A 35 -12.97 0.95 -16.59
CA PHE A 35 -12.42 -0.35 -17.01
C PHE A 35 -10.90 -0.32 -17.19
N GLN A 36 -10.32 0.87 -17.26
CA GLN A 36 -8.89 1.08 -17.38
C GLN A 36 -8.35 1.76 -16.11
N PRO A 37 -7.12 1.45 -15.68
CA PRO A 37 -6.51 2.12 -14.56
C PRO A 37 -6.37 3.63 -14.82
N PHE A 38 -6.72 4.44 -13.83
CA PHE A 38 -6.52 5.89 -13.92
C PHE A 38 -5.02 6.23 -13.97
N PRO A 39 -4.60 7.23 -14.78
CA PRO A 39 -3.21 7.63 -14.88
C PRO A 39 -2.66 8.03 -13.49
N ALA A 40 -1.46 7.56 -13.18
CA ALA A 40 -0.88 7.63 -11.84
C ALA A 40 -0.54 9.05 -11.35
N GLU A 41 -0.70 10.08 -12.18
CA GLU A 41 -0.27 11.45 -11.90
C GLU A 41 -1.07 12.16 -10.79
N LYS A 42 -2.17 11.59 -10.30
CA LYS A 42 -2.85 12.07 -9.08
C LYS A 42 -3.42 10.94 -8.24
N LYS A 43 -2.60 9.95 -7.88
CA LYS A 43 -2.88 9.10 -6.71
C LYS A 43 -2.70 9.95 -5.43
N GLN A 44 -3.66 10.84 -5.17
CA GLN A 44 -3.77 11.47 -3.85
C GLN A 44 -4.21 10.38 -2.86
N GLU A 45 -3.21 9.88 -2.14
CA GLU A 45 -3.28 9.48 -0.72
C GLU A 45 -4.68 9.14 -0.21
N LEU A 46 -5.14 7.91 -0.49
CA LEU A 46 -6.09 7.19 0.35
C LEU A 46 -6.04 5.71 -0.06
N ALA A 47 -4.89 5.08 0.24
CA ALA A 47 -4.85 3.64 0.41
C ALA A 47 -5.61 3.29 1.70
N PRO A 48 -6.40 2.20 1.69
CA PRO A 48 -5.86 1.07 2.42
C PRO A 48 -6.00 -0.25 1.66
N GLU A 49 -4.92 -1.02 1.72
CA GLU A 49 -4.89 -2.49 1.79
C GLU A 49 -5.72 -3.25 0.75
N ALA A 50 -5.13 -3.51 -0.42
CA ALA A 50 -5.43 -4.72 -1.17
C ALA A 50 -4.13 -5.45 -1.46
N LYS A 51 -3.99 -6.63 -0.84
CA LYS A 51 -2.90 -7.58 -1.06
C LYS A 51 -2.79 -7.98 -2.53
N ALA A 52 -1.68 -7.65 -3.15
CA ALA A 52 -0.98 -8.44 -4.17
C ALA A 52 0.40 -7.78 -4.28
N GLY A 53 1.49 -8.45 -3.92
CA GLY A 53 1.88 -9.68 -4.58
C GLY A 53 2.68 -9.28 -5.82
N ASP A 54 3.98 -9.17 -5.60
CA ASP A 54 5.05 -9.17 -6.60
C ASP A 54 5.32 -7.94 -7.49
N GLU A 55 6.63 -7.71 -7.59
CA GLU A 55 7.38 -6.93 -8.57
C GLU A 55 7.44 -5.40 -8.47
N ALA A 56 8.61 -4.98 -7.97
CA ALA A 56 9.48 -3.98 -8.57
C ALA A 56 8.94 -2.54 -8.68
N ALA A 57 8.97 -1.83 -7.55
CA ALA A 57 9.27 -0.41 -7.58
C ALA A 57 10.68 -0.21 -7.05
N ALA A 58 11.61 0.02 -7.98
CA ALA A 58 12.96 0.49 -7.74
C ALA A 58 12.92 1.91 -7.14
N GLY A 59 12.67 1.96 -5.84
CA GLY A 59 12.91 3.11 -4.97
C GLY A 59 13.41 2.51 -3.67
N ASP A 60 14.62 2.87 -3.29
CA ASP A 60 15.34 2.47 -2.08
C ASP A 60 14.40 2.31 -0.88
N LYS A 61 13.84 1.11 -0.69
CA LYS A 61 13.05 0.81 0.49
C LYS A 61 14.07 0.52 1.57
N PRO A 62 14.10 1.30 2.67
CA PRO A 62 15.01 1.02 3.76
C PRO A 62 14.76 -0.41 4.24
N ARG A 63 15.82 -1.23 4.19
CA ARG A 63 15.86 -2.60 4.72
C ARG A 63 15.37 -2.64 6.17
N PHE A 64 15.76 -1.65 6.96
CA PHE A 64 15.33 -1.51 8.35
C PHE A 64 14.25 -0.44 8.49
N VAL A 65 13.10 -0.78 9.10
CA VAL A 65 11.97 0.13 9.29
C VAL A 65 11.56 0.23 10.77
N ALA A 66 11.25 1.43 11.22
CA ALA A 66 10.70 1.64 12.56
C ALA A 66 9.20 1.31 12.57
N VAL A 67 8.80 0.34 13.39
CA VAL A 67 7.42 -0.15 13.52
C VAL A 67 6.91 0.06 14.94
N HIS A 68 5.69 0.58 15.07
CA HIS A 68 5.04 0.75 16.37
C HIS A 68 4.44 -0.57 16.86
N ARG A 69 4.87 -1.05 18.03
CA ARG A 69 4.44 -2.32 18.65
C ARG A 69 3.26 -2.17 19.62
N GLY A 70 2.75 -0.95 19.81
CA GLY A 70 1.71 -0.65 20.80
C GLY A 70 2.29 -0.20 22.14
N LYS A 71 1.46 0.46 22.97
CA LYS A 71 1.85 1.10 24.25
C LYS A 71 2.95 2.17 24.15
N GLY A 72 3.11 2.81 22.98
CA GLY A 72 4.13 3.85 22.77
C GLY A 72 5.55 3.30 22.56
N SER A 73 5.69 1.98 22.41
CA SER A 73 6.96 1.34 22.09
C SER A 73 7.11 1.14 20.59
N TYR A 74 8.30 1.45 20.09
CA TYR A 74 8.72 1.25 18.72
C TYR A 74 9.81 0.18 18.65
N SER A 75 9.96 -0.42 17.48
CA SER A 75 10.96 -1.45 17.23
C SER A 75 11.45 -1.36 15.79
N VAL A 76 12.72 -1.64 15.55
CA VAL A 76 13.29 -1.69 14.21
C VAL A 76 13.12 -3.09 13.65
N MET A 77 12.53 -3.20 12.46
CA MET A 77 12.27 -4.47 11.77
C MET A 77 13.05 -4.54 10.45
N ASP A 78 13.63 -5.70 10.14
CA ASP A 78 14.18 -6.10 8.84
C ASP A 78 13.21 -7.12 8.22
N GLY A 79 12.29 -6.62 7.39
CA GLY A 79 11.14 -7.40 6.91
C GLY A 79 10.30 -7.93 8.08
N ASP A 80 10.28 -9.25 8.25
CA ASP A 80 9.55 -9.94 9.32
C ASP A 80 10.37 -10.13 10.61
N LYS A 81 11.65 -9.73 10.63
CA LYS A 81 12.54 -9.92 11.79
C LYS A 81 12.64 -8.65 12.60
N GLU A 82 12.36 -8.74 13.90
CA GLU A 82 12.68 -7.66 14.83
C GLU A 82 14.18 -7.63 15.14
N VAL A 83 14.80 -6.48 14.92
CA VAL A 83 16.24 -6.27 15.12
C VAL A 83 16.50 -5.52 16.42
N VAL A 84 15.64 -4.55 16.75
CA VAL A 84 15.76 -3.77 18.00
C VAL A 84 14.36 -3.52 18.58
N GLU A 85 14.13 -3.88 19.83
CA GLU A 85 12.85 -3.70 20.53
C GLU A 85 12.87 -2.56 21.55
N LYS A 86 11.69 -2.18 22.06
CA LYS A 86 11.50 -1.22 23.17
C LYS A 86 12.15 0.15 23.00
N LEU A 87 12.15 0.68 21.78
CA LEU A 87 12.63 2.03 21.50
C LEU A 87 11.50 3.06 21.59
N THR A 88 11.86 4.33 21.79
CA THR A 88 10.96 5.43 21.45
C THR A 88 10.88 5.62 19.93
N LYS A 89 9.90 6.40 19.46
CA LYS A 89 9.74 6.70 18.03
C LYS A 89 11.03 7.24 17.41
N GLU A 90 11.59 8.27 18.02
CA GLU A 90 12.80 8.95 17.53
C GLU A 90 14.02 8.01 17.51
N GLU A 91 14.17 7.19 18.55
CA GLU A 91 15.25 6.21 18.62
C GLU A 91 15.10 5.11 17.56
N ALA A 92 13.88 4.63 17.32
CA ALA A 92 13.62 3.62 16.30
C ALA A 92 13.88 4.16 14.89
N GLU A 93 13.43 5.38 14.59
CA GLU A 93 13.69 6.02 13.29
C GLU A 93 15.17 6.28 13.07
N LYS A 94 15.87 6.82 14.08
CA LYS A 94 17.33 7.03 14.02
C LYS A 94 18.08 5.72 13.85
N LYS A 95 17.69 4.68 14.58
CA LYS A 95 18.36 3.38 14.53
C LYS A 95 18.10 2.64 13.23
N ALA A 96 16.88 2.74 12.70
CA ALA A 96 16.55 2.26 11.37
C ALA A 96 17.41 2.97 10.30
N ALA A 97 17.50 4.31 10.34
CA ALA A 97 18.32 5.06 9.39
C ALA A 97 19.82 4.70 9.48
N GLU A 98 20.37 4.57 10.69
CA GLU A 98 21.75 4.17 10.92
C GLU A 98 22.04 2.77 10.37
N LEU A 99 21.15 1.80 10.60
CA LEU A 99 21.28 0.43 10.11
C LEU A 99 21.18 0.34 8.58
N ASN A 100 20.37 1.21 7.95
CA ASN A 100 20.32 1.31 6.49
C ASN A 100 21.56 1.98 5.90
N ALA A 101 22.15 2.97 6.58
CA ALA A 101 23.36 3.63 6.13
C ALA A 101 24.65 2.79 6.34
N ALA A 102 24.60 1.81 7.25
CA ALA A 102 25.72 0.94 7.59
C ALA A 102 25.76 -0.39 6.80
N GLY A 103 24.71 -0.71 6.03
CA GLY A 103 24.59 -1.92 5.22
C GLY A 103 24.85 -1.66 3.74
#